data_AF-A0A9Q9DTK4-F1
#
_entry.id   AF-A0A9Q9DTK4-F1
#
_cell.length_a   1.000
_cell.length_b   1.000
_cell.length_c   1.000
_cell.angle_alpha   90.00
_cell.angle_beta   90.00
_cell.angle_gamma   90.00
#
_symmetry.space_group_name_H-M   'P 1'
#
loop_
_entity.id
_entity.type
_entity.pdbx_description
1 polymer ?
#
loop_
_entity_poly.entity_id
_entity_poly.type
_entity_poly.pdbx_seq_one_letter_code
_entity_poly.pdbx_strand_id
1 'polypeptide(L)'
;MPHATATVNGIVVAETDSYEVVDGNIYFPPDTIKKSYFSPTSTKTHCPYKGDASYYTVTTNKTEVKDAAWYYPEPLEGMNKIKGYVAFYKTKADVKSE
;
A
#
# COMPACT_ATOMS: atom_id res chain seq x y z
N MET A 1 -12.84 5.70 -16.54
CA MET A 1 -11.38 5.59 -16.33
C MET A 1 -11.19 4.76 -15.08
N PRO A 2 -10.23 3.83 -15.02
CA PRO A 2 -10.05 3.02 -13.82
C PRO A 2 -9.77 3.94 -12.63
N HIS A 3 -10.46 3.75 -11.51
CA HIS A 3 -10.25 4.54 -10.29
C HIS A 3 -10.15 3.59 -9.10
N ALA A 4 -9.19 3.81 -8.21
CA ALA A 4 -9.00 3.00 -7.02
C ALA A 4 -8.87 3.86 -5.77
N THR A 5 -9.44 3.38 -4.66
CA THR A 5 -9.35 4.00 -3.33
C THR A 5 -8.97 2.99 -2.27
N ALA A 6 -8.17 3.44 -1.30
CA ALA A 6 -7.90 2.71 -0.07
C ALA A 6 -8.37 3.54 1.13
N THR A 7 -9.21 2.92 1.96
CA THR A 7 -9.83 3.55 3.13
C THR A 7 -9.45 2.82 4.40
N VAL A 8 -8.99 3.56 5.42
CA VAL A 8 -8.69 3.03 6.76
C VAL A 8 -9.54 3.79 7.77
N ASN A 9 -10.30 3.06 8.59
CA ASN A 9 -11.26 3.63 9.56
C ASN A 9 -12.20 4.69 8.96
N GLY A 10 -12.66 4.48 7.72
CA GLY A 10 -13.54 5.41 7.01
C GLY A 10 -12.86 6.63 6.38
N ILE A 11 -11.53 6.77 6.49
CA ILE A 11 -10.75 7.85 5.87
C ILE A 11 -10.03 7.33 4.63
N VAL A 12 -10.21 7.99 3.49
CA VAL A 12 -9.46 7.71 2.26
C VAL A 12 -8.00 8.12 2.47
N VAL A 13 -7.10 7.15 2.46
CA VAL A 13 -5.66 7.35 2.68
C VAL A 13 -4.83 7.20 1.40
N ALA A 14 -5.41 6.66 0.33
CA ALA A 14 -4.83 6.65 -1.02
C ALA A 14 -5.94 6.65 -2.06
N GLU A 15 -5.74 7.35 -3.18
CA GLU A 15 -6.67 7.38 -4.32
C GLU A 15 -5.91 7.63 -5.63
N THR A 16 -6.22 6.90 -6.69
CA THR A 16 -5.50 7.01 -7.97
C THR A 16 -6.35 6.54 -9.15
N ASP A 17 -6.10 7.14 -10.32
CA ASP A 17 -6.64 6.69 -11.61
C ASP A 17 -5.67 5.76 -12.37
N SER A 18 -4.48 5.52 -11.80
CA SER A 18 -3.45 4.64 -12.35
C SER A 18 -2.83 3.79 -11.24
N TYR A 19 -2.93 2.47 -11.38
CA TYR A 19 -2.45 1.52 -10.40
C TYR A 19 -2.00 0.22 -11.07
N GLU A 20 -1.21 -0.56 -10.35
CA GLU A 20 -0.83 -1.91 -10.75
C GLU A 20 -1.63 -2.94 -9.96
N VAL A 21 -2.01 -4.04 -10.60
CA VAL A 21 -2.61 -5.19 -9.92
C VAL A 21 -1.65 -6.36 -9.97
N VAL A 22 -1.27 -6.87 -8.80
CA VAL A 22 -0.38 -8.04 -8.66
C VAL A 22 -0.93 -8.94 -7.56
N ASP A 23 -1.14 -10.22 -7.86
CA ASP A 23 -1.71 -11.23 -6.95
C ASP A 23 -3.02 -10.79 -6.28
N GLY A 24 -3.88 -10.10 -7.04
CA GLY A 24 -5.17 -9.61 -6.54
C GLY A 24 -5.07 -8.43 -5.55
N ASN A 25 -3.89 -7.82 -5.41
CA ASN A 25 -3.68 -6.60 -4.64
C ASN A 25 -3.48 -5.41 -5.57
N ILE A 26 -4.07 -4.28 -5.18
CA ILE A 26 -3.89 -3.00 -5.85
C ILE A 26 -2.68 -2.29 -5.23
N TYR A 27 -1.79 -1.87 -6.11
CA TYR A 27 -0.57 -1.13 -5.78
C TYR A 27 -0.76 0.31 -6.23
N PHE A 28 -0.82 1.21 -5.24
CA PHE A 28 -1.00 2.65 -5.41
C PHE A 28 0.37 3.31 -5.63
N PRO A 29 0.54 4.17 -6.64
CA PRO A 29 1.75 4.96 -6.81
C PRO A 29 2.12 5.75 -5.53
N PRO A 30 3.41 5.92 -5.21
CA PRO A 30 3.86 6.52 -3.94
C PRO A 30 3.49 8.00 -3.76
N ASP A 31 3.14 8.69 -4.83
CA ASP A 31 2.63 10.06 -4.87
C ASP A 31 1.11 10.16 -4.68
N THR A 32 0.39 9.04 -4.80
CA THR A 32 -1.07 8.97 -4.64
C THR A 32 -1.53 8.58 -3.23
N ILE A 33 -0.56 8.29 -2.34
CA ILE A 33 -0.83 8.08 -0.92
C ILE A 33 -0.78 9.40 -0.14
N LYS A 34 -1.70 9.57 0.81
CA LYS A 34 -1.75 10.72 1.71
C LYS A 34 -0.74 10.52 2.85
N LYS A 35 0.54 10.75 2.57
CA LYS A 35 1.71 10.45 3.44
C LYS A 35 1.57 10.92 4.89
N SER A 36 0.79 11.96 5.17
CA SER A 36 0.50 12.44 6.53
C SER A 36 -0.13 11.37 7.44
N TYR A 37 -0.77 10.34 6.87
CA TYR A 37 -1.34 9.23 7.63
C TYR A 37 -0.36 8.06 7.85
N PHE A 38 0.81 8.07 7.22
CA PHE A 38 1.70 6.91 7.16
C PHE A 38 2.96 7.13 7.99
N SER A 39 3.31 6.15 8.81
CA SER A 39 4.58 6.11 9.54
C SER A 39 5.33 4.82 9.22
N PRO A 40 6.61 4.90 8.77
CA PRO A 40 7.38 3.71 8.47
C PRO A 40 7.63 2.89 9.74
N THR A 41 7.77 1.58 9.57
CA THR A 41 8.05 0.65 10.66
C THR A 41 9.36 -0.09 10.42
N SER A 42 9.88 -0.75 11.45
CA SER A 42 11.01 -1.69 11.32
C SER A 42 10.59 -3.07 10.80
N THR A 43 9.28 -3.32 10.65
CA THR A 43 8.76 -4.60 10.15
C THR A 43 9.22 -4.82 8.71
N LYS A 44 9.77 -6.00 8.43
CA LYS A 44 10.15 -6.46 7.09
C LYS A 44 9.75 -7.90 6.90
N THR A 45 9.37 -8.25 5.68
CA THR A 45 9.13 -9.64 5.28
C THR A 45 9.77 -9.90 3.92
N HIS A 46 10.17 -11.15 3.68
CA HIS A 46 10.80 -11.53 2.42
C HIS A 46 9.84 -12.35 1.56
N CYS A 47 9.68 -11.97 0.29
CA CYS A 47 8.97 -12.74 -0.72
C CYS A 47 9.96 -13.19 -1.80
N PRO A 48 10.07 -14.50 -2.08
CA PRO A 48 11.06 -15.02 -3.03
C PRO A 48 10.88 -14.50 -4.46
N TYR A 49 9.69 -13.98 -4.79
CA TYR A 49 9.37 -13.46 -6.13
C TYR A 49 9.40 -11.94 -6.23
N LYS A 50 9.33 -11.23 -5.09
CA LYS A 50 9.18 -9.76 -5.08
C LYS A 50 10.29 -9.05 -4.33
N GLY A 51 11.06 -9.72 -3.48
CA GLY A 51 12.10 -9.13 -2.65
C GLY A 51 11.59 -8.79 -1.24
N ASP A 52 12.23 -7.81 -0.61
CA ASP A 52 11.93 -7.41 0.76
C ASP A 52 10.81 -6.36 0.82
N ALA A 53 9.72 -6.71 1.49
CA ALA A 53 8.65 -5.78 1.79
C ALA A 53 9.00 -4.94 3.03
N SER A 54 8.67 -3.66 2.97
CA SER A 54 8.66 -2.74 4.10
C SER A 54 7.23 -2.31 4.41
N TYR A 55 6.96 -1.90 5.65
CA TYR A 55 5.59 -1.68 6.13
C TYR A 55 5.38 -0.28 6.70
N TYR A 56 4.14 0.19 6.56
CA TYR A 56 3.63 1.40 7.18
C TYR A 56 2.55 1.08 8.21
N THR A 57 2.65 1.71 9.37
CA THR A 57 1.50 1.95 10.25
C THR A 57 0.69 3.11 9.67
N VAL A 58 -0.63 2.95 9.63
CA VAL A 58 -1.54 4.00 9.16
C VAL A 58 -2.33 4.54 10.35
N THR A 59 -2.22 5.84 10.60
CA THR A 59 -2.88 6.52 11.71
C THR A 59 -4.03 7.37 11.18
N THR A 60 -5.26 7.04 11.53
CA THR A 60 -6.48 7.75 11.13
C THR A 60 -7.35 7.98 12.36
N ASN A 61 -7.98 9.16 12.50
CA ASN A 61 -8.84 9.48 13.65
C ASN A 61 -8.18 9.19 15.02
N LYS A 62 -6.87 9.47 15.17
CA LYS A 62 -6.05 9.16 16.36
C LYS A 62 -5.96 7.67 16.72
N THR A 63 -6.36 6.78 15.81
CA THR A 63 -6.23 5.34 15.95
C THR A 63 -5.14 4.85 15.01
N GLU A 64 -4.17 4.13 15.56
CA GLU A 64 -3.10 3.51 14.78
C GLU A 64 -3.51 2.11 14.32
N VAL A 65 -3.34 1.86 13.03
CA VAL A 65 -3.49 0.53 12.43
C VAL A 65 -2.11 0.06 12.03
N LYS A 66 -1.50 -0.74 12.91
CA LYS A 66 -0.12 -1.22 12.76
C LYS A 66 0.03 -2.07 11.50
N ASP A 67 1.11 -1.84 10.75
CA ASP A 67 1.46 -2.59 9.53
C ASP A 67 0.23 -2.79 8.61
N ALA A 68 -0.51 -1.71 8.35
CA ALA A 68 -1.72 -1.73 7.54
C ALA A 68 -1.42 -1.75 6.04
N ALA A 69 -0.28 -1.16 5.66
CA ALA A 69 0.17 -1.08 4.29
C ALA A 69 1.61 -1.60 4.16
N TRP A 70 1.96 -2.10 2.98
CA TRP A 70 3.30 -2.54 2.65
C TRP A 70 3.71 -2.06 1.26
N TYR A 71 5.02 -2.05 1.01
CA TYR A 71 5.60 -1.67 -0.27
C TYR A 71 6.94 -2.38 -0.47
N TYR A 72 7.39 -2.47 -1.71
CA TYR A 72 8.70 -3.00 -2.06
C TYR A 72 9.63 -1.85 -2.48
N PRO A 73 10.56 -1.39 -1.61
CA PRO A 73 11.49 -0.32 -1.97
C PRO A 73 12.45 -0.76 -3.09
N GLU A 74 12.89 -2.01 -3.07
CA GLU A 74 13.79 -2.61 -4.04
C GLU A 74 13.25 -3.98 -4.46
N PRO A 75 12.24 -4.01 -5.36
CA PRO A 75 11.69 -5.27 -5.82
C PRO A 75 12.68 -6.04 -6.69
N LEU A 76 12.52 -7.36 -6.76
CA LEU A 76 13.30 -8.22 -7.66
C LEU A 76 13.02 -7.92 -9.14
N GLU A 77 13.93 -8.38 -10.00
CA GLU A 77 13.80 -8.27 -11.46
C GLU A 77 12.45 -8.85 -11.93
N GLY A 78 11.76 -8.11 -12.81
CA GLY A 78 10.40 -8.43 -13.25
C GLY A 78 9.28 -7.80 -12.41
N MET A 79 9.57 -7.27 -11.22
CA MET A 79 8.61 -6.58 -10.34
C MET A 79 8.87 -5.07 -10.19
N ASN A 80 9.70 -4.48 -11.06
CA ASN A 80 10.03 -3.05 -11.04
C ASN A 80 8.80 -2.13 -11.17
N LYS A 81 7.72 -2.60 -11.81
CA LYS A 81 6.46 -1.85 -11.97
C LYS A 81 5.76 -1.50 -10.65
N ILE A 82 6.05 -2.23 -9.57
CA ILE A 82 5.53 -1.95 -8.22
C ILE A 82 6.57 -1.33 -7.28
N LYS A 83 7.72 -0.87 -7.81
CA LYS A 83 8.78 -0.28 -6.99
C LYS A 83 8.27 0.95 -6.25
N GLY A 84 8.27 0.87 -4.92
CA GLY A 84 7.77 1.93 -4.04
C GLY A 84 6.25 2.07 -4.01
N TYR A 85 5.51 1.27 -4.79
CA TYR A 85 4.05 1.32 -4.77
C TYR A 85 3.52 0.66 -3.50
N VAL A 86 2.43 1.20 -2.99
CA VAL A 86 1.88 0.84 -1.68
C VAL A 86 0.63 0.00 -1.86
N ALA A 87 0.57 -1.14 -1.20
CA ALA A 87 -0.61 -1.99 -1.11
C ALA A 87 -1.09 -2.10 0.34
N PHE A 88 -2.34 -2.52 0.54
CA PHE A 88 -3.00 -2.53 1.86
C PHE A 88 -3.55 -3.90 2.21
N TYR A 89 -3.54 -4.26 3.49
CA TYR A 89 -4.14 -5.51 3.95
C TYR A 89 -5.65 -5.37 3.95
N LYS A 90 -6.35 -6.22 3.19
CA LYS A 90 -7.83 -6.21 3.10
C LYS A 90 -8.53 -6.48 4.44
N THR A 91 -7.82 -7.01 5.43
CA THR A 91 -8.30 -7.18 6.81
C THR A 91 -8.19 -5.92 7.66
N LYS A 92 -7.47 -4.90 7.18
CA LYS A 92 -7.15 -3.64 7.89
C LYS A 92 -7.58 -2.38 7.13
N ALA A 93 -7.84 -2.51 5.83
CA ALA A 93 -8.27 -1.43 4.96
C ALA A 93 -9.33 -1.94 3.97
N ASP A 94 -10.26 -1.08 3.60
CA ASP A 94 -11.18 -1.29 2.49
C ASP A 94 -10.51 -0.77 1.21
N VAL A 95 -10.30 -1.67 0.23
CA VAL A 95 -9.66 -1.34 -1.04
C VAL A 95 -10.65 -1.62 -2.16
N LYS A 96 -10.99 -0.60 -2.93
CA LYS A 96 -11.96 -0.66 -4.03
C LYS A 96 -11.33 -0.16 -5.31
N SER A 97 -11.76 -0.73 -6.43
CA SER A 97 -11.48 -0.24 -7.78
C SER A 97 -12.68 -0.42 -8.67
N GLU A 98 -12.87 0.53 -9.58
CA GLU A 98 -13.96 0.62 -10.56
C GLU A 98 -13.45 0.95 -11.96
#